data_AF-M9YTP1-F1
#
_entry.id   AF-M9YTP1-F1
#
_cell.length_a   1.000
_cell.length_b   1.000
_cell.length_c   1.000
_cell.angle_alpha   90.00
_cell.angle_beta   90.00
_cell.angle_gamma   90.00
#
_symmetry.space_group_name_H-M   'P 1'
#
loop_
_entity.id
_entity.type
_entity.pdbx_description
1 polymer ?
#
loop_
_entity_poly.entity_id
_entity_poly.type
_entity_poly.pdbx_seq_one_letter_code
_entity_poly.pdbx_strand_id
1 'polypeptide(L)'
;MYYVDPHPLSKDFPDMAEALRRLRQTSPSFSRLVEDYEALDKRICLIEGGTENMDDLQLNALKQERVVMKDDIARQLRKALDNGS
;
A
#
# COMPACT_ATOMS: atom_id res chain seq x y z
N MET A 1 5.54 12.12 20.41
CA MET A 1 6.07 11.83 19.07
C MET A 1 5.24 10.67 18.54
N TYR A 2 4.26 10.93 17.68
CA TYR A 2 3.33 9.91 17.19
C TYR A 2 4.11 8.97 16.25
N TYR A 3 4.45 7.77 16.74
CA TYR A 3 4.85 6.66 15.89
C TYR A 3 3.58 6.18 15.19
N VAL A 4 3.28 6.77 14.03
CA VAL A 4 2.34 6.15 13.11
C VAL A 4 3.10 4.94 12.55
N ASP A 5 2.72 3.75 13.03
CA ASP A 5 3.29 2.48 12.56
C ASP A 5 3.10 2.44 11.05
N PRO A 6 4.18 2.29 10.25
CA PRO A 6 4.00 2.04 8.84
C PRO A 6 3.07 0.83 8.72
N HIS A 7 2.10 0.89 7.80
CA HIS A 7 1.23 -0.24 7.49
C HIS A 7 1.81 -0.99 6.29
N PRO A 8 2.87 -1.81 6.46
CA PRO A 8 3.40 -2.58 5.35
C PRO A 8 2.34 -3.58 4.92
N LEU A 9 2.19 -3.76 3.61
CA LEU A 9 1.23 -4.70 3.03
C LEU A 9 1.38 -6.12 3.56
N SER A 10 2.57 -6.51 4.02
CA SER A 10 2.81 -7.79 4.68
C SER A 10 2.08 -7.96 6.01
N LYS A 11 1.78 -6.88 6.75
CA LYS A 11 0.91 -6.91 7.94
C LYS A 11 -0.57 -6.91 7.56
N ASP A 12 -0.95 -6.20 6.49
CA ASP A 12 -2.34 -6.15 6.03
C ASP A 12 -2.78 -7.44 5.32
N PHE A 13 -1.83 -8.18 4.74
CA PHE A 13 -2.06 -9.41 3.99
C PHE A 13 -1.11 -10.54 4.43
N PRO A 14 -1.17 -10.98 5.69
CA PRO A 14 -0.25 -12.00 6.22
C PRO A 14 -0.40 -13.34 5.48
N ASP A 15 -1.64 -13.74 5.16
CA ASP A 15 -1.94 -14.97 4.41
C ASP A 15 -1.48 -14.91 2.94
N MET A 16 -1.21 -13.72 2.40
CA MET A 16 -0.77 -13.53 1.02
C MET A 16 0.69 -13.08 0.91
N ALA A 17 1.45 -13.15 2.01
CA ALA A 17 2.83 -12.69 2.06
C ALA A 17 3.73 -13.36 1.01
N GLU A 18 3.53 -14.65 0.76
CA GLU A 18 4.28 -15.39 -0.27
C GLU A 18 3.92 -14.92 -1.68
N ALA A 19 2.62 -14.76 -1.99
CA ALA A 19 2.15 -14.24 -3.26
C ALA A 19 2.64 -12.80 -3.50
N LEU A 20 2.66 -11.98 -2.45
CA LEU A 20 3.18 -10.61 -2.48
C LEU A 20 4.67 -10.60 -2.84
N ARG A 21 5.47 -11.44 -2.17
CA ARG A 21 6.90 -11.54 -2.48
C ARG A 21 7.14 -12.04 -3.90
N ARG A 22 6.37 -13.03 -4.35
CA ARG A 22 6.47 -13.59 -5.70
C ARG A 22 6.10 -12.55 -6.75
N LEU A 23 4.92 -11.92 -6.65
CA LEU A 23 4.47 -10.90 -7.60
C LEU A 23 5.41 -9.71 -7.66
N ARG A 24 5.97 -9.28 -6.52
CA ARG A 24 6.94 -8.19 -6.49
C ARG A 24 8.23 -8.50 -7.24
N GLN A 25 8.61 -9.79 -7.31
CA GLN A 25 9.78 -10.23 -8.10
C GLN A 25 9.44 -10.53 -9.57
N THR A 26 8.23 -11.01 -9.85
CA THR A 26 7.85 -11.49 -11.19
C THR A 26 7.07 -10.48 -12.02
N SER A 27 6.43 -9.48 -11.38
CA SER A 27 5.62 -8.44 -12.02
C SER A 27 6.16 -7.05 -11.72
N PRO A 28 6.87 -6.41 -12.67
CA PRO A 28 7.34 -5.04 -12.52
C PRO A 28 6.22 -4.03 -12.25
N SER A 29 5.04 -4.27 -12.83
CA SER A 29 3.85 -3.43 -12.61
C SER A 29 3.36 -3.52 -11.17
N PHE A 30 3.41 -4.71 -10.57
CA PHE A 30 3.04 -4.91 -9.17
C PHE A 30 4.10 -4.32 -8.22
N SER A 31 5.40 -4.48 -8.53
CA SER A 31 6.46 -3.85 -7.72
C SER A 31 6.26 -2.34 -7.63
N ARG A 32 6.00 -1.70 -8.78
CA ARG A 32 5.76 -0.25 -8.81
C ARG A 32 4.52 0.14 -8.01
N LEU A 33 3.42 -0.59 -8.13
CA LEU A 33 2.21 -0.35 -7.34
C LEU A 33 2.45 -0.44 -5.83
N VAL A 34 3.24 -1.43 -5.39
CA VAL A 34 3.62 -1.58 -3.98
C VAL A 34 4.50 -0.43 -3.52
N GLU A 35 5.47 -0.01 -4.33
CA GLU A 35 6.34 1.14 -4.04
C GLU A 35 5.54 2.45 -3.95
N ASP A 36 4.60 2.67 -4.88
CA ASP A 36 3.71 3.84 -4.88
C ASP A 36 2.81 3.84 -3.63
N TYR A 37 2.27 2.69 -3.23
CA TYR A 37 1.52 2.54 -1.98
C TYR A 37 2.36 2.86 -0.75
N GLU A 38 3.57 2.29 -0.65
CA GLU A 38 4.48 2.54 0.48
C GLU A 38 4.90 4.02 0.55
N ALA A 39 5.10 4.68 -0.60
CA ALA A 39 5.39 6.10 -0.65
C ALA A 39 4.21 6.96 -0.20
N LEU A 40 2.99 6.61 -0.63
CA LEU A 40 1.76 7.29 -0.24
C LEU A 40 1.46 7.14 1.25
N ASP A 41 1.59 5.93 1.81
CA ASP A 41 1.40 5.64 3.24
C ASP A 41 2.38 6.46 4.10
N LYS A 42 3.66 6.50 3.70
CA LYS A 42 4.67 7.36 4.35
C LYS A 42 4.30 8.83 4.28
N ARG A 43 3.78 9.31 3.15
CA ARG A 43 3.38 10.70 2.99
C ARG A 43 2.21 11.07 3.91
N ILE A 44 1.18 10.24 3.95
CA ILE A 44 0.04 10.40 4.86
C ILE A 44 0.52 10.44 6.31
N CYS A 45 1.41 9.53 6.68
CA CYS A 45 2.04 9.45 8.00
C CYS A 45 2.82 10.73 8.37
N LEU A 46 3.57 11.33 7.43
CA LEU A 46 4.26 12.61 7.64
C LEU A 46 3.29 13.78 7.85
N ILE A 47 2.20 13.80 7.10
CA ILE A 47 1.17 14.85 7.18
C ILE A 47 0.40 14.73 8.50
N GLU A 48 -0.03 13.53 8.87
CA GLU A 48 -0.69 13.26 10.15
C GLU A 48 0.25 13.50 11.35
N GLY A 49 1.54 13.28 11.17
CA GLY A 49 2.58 13.63 12.13
C GLY A 49 2.86 15.14 12.25
N GLY A 50 2.17 15.98 11.46
CA GLY A 50 2.35 17.43 11.44
C GLY A 50 3.69 17.89 10.83
N THR A 51 4.37 17.02 10.09
CA THR A 51 5.65 17.33 9.42
C THR A 51 5.40 18.08 8.11
N GLU A 52 4.36 17.71 7.37
CA GLU A 52 3.88 18.44 6.19
C GLU A 52 2.57 19.16 6.53
N ASN A 53 2.46 20.45 6.19
CA ASN A 53 1.19 21.17 6.25
C ASN A 53 0.42 20.92 4.95
N MET A 54 -0.65 20.15 5.03
CA MET A 54 -1.52 19.84 3.90
C MET A 54 -2.98 19.99 4.33
N ASP A 55 -3.81 20.57 3.46
CA ASP A 55 -5.23 20.74 3.75
C ASP A 55 -5.95 19.40 3.94
N ASP A 56 -6.95 19.36 4.83
CA ASP A 56 -7.75 18.16 5.11
C ASP A 56 -8.38 17.54 3.85
N LEU A 57 -8.75 18.37 2.87
CA LEU A 57 -9.30 17.90 1.60
C LEU A 57 -8.26 17.09 0.81
N GLN A 58 -7.02 17.57 0.75
CA GLN A 58 -5.93 16.86 0.09
C GLN A 58 -5.59 15.59 0.86
N LEU A 59 -5.60 15.63 2.20
CA LEU A 59 -5.31 14.44 3.02
C LEU A 59 -6.36 13.36 2.80
N ASN A 60 -7.63 13.74 2.70
CA ASN A 60 -8.70 12.82 2.35
C ASN A 60 -8.52 12.23 0.95
N ALA A 61 -8.07 13.01 -0.04
CA ALA A 61 -7.76 12.48 -1.36
C ALA A 61 -6.64 11.42 -1.32
N LEU A 62 -5.54 11.68 -0.59
CA LEU A 62 -4.46 10.70 -0.40
C LEU A 62 -4.96 9.43 0.30
N LYS A 63 -5.81 9.57 1.33
CA LYS A 63 -6.42 8.42 2.01
C LYS A 63 -7.29 7.60 1.07
N GLN A 64 -8.04 8.24 0.16
CA GLN A 64 -8.81 7.55 -0.86
C GLN A 64 -7.90 6.82 -1.86
N GLU A 65 -6.84 7.47 -2.34
CA GLU A 65 -5.84 6.83 -3.21
C GLU A 65 -5.22 5.60 -2.54
N ARG A 66 -4.91 5.68 -1.24
CA ARG A 66 -4.38 4.56 -0.46
C ARG A 66 -5.33 3.36 -0.46
N VAL A 67 -6.63 3.62 -0.28
CA VAL A 67 -7.65 2.55 -0.34
C VAL A 67 -7.72 1.94 -1.73
N VAL A 68 -7.73 2.76 -2.78
CA VAL A 68 -7.77 2.29 -4.17
C VAL A 68 -6.55 1.43 -4.51
N MET A 69 -5.34 1.87 -4.13
CA MET A 69 -4.11 1.11 -4.33
C MET A 69 -4.15 -0.20 -3.56
N LYS A 70 -4.62 -0.20 -2.31
CA LYS A 70 -4.76 -1.41 -1.50
C LYS A 70 -5.72 -2.41 -2.16
N ASP A 71 -6.84 -1.95 -2.70
CA ASP A 71 -7.80 -2.79 -3.40
C ASP A 71 -7.23 -3.35 -4.72
N ASP A 72 -6.40 -2.59 -5.43
CA ASP A 72 -5.72 -3.09 -6.63
C ASP A 72 -4.69 -4.17 -6.28
N ILE A 73 -3.88 -3.94 -5.23
CA ILE A 73 -2.92 -4.91 -4.70
C ILE A 73 -3.65 -6.21 -4.31
N ALA A 74 -4.73 -6.11 -3.54
CA ALA A 74 -5.53 -7.27 -3.14
C ALA A 74 -6.09 -8.03 -4.34
N ARG A 75 -6.57 -7.33 -5.38
CA ARG A 75 -7.05 -7.94 -6.62
C ARG A 75 -5.95 -8.70 -7.36
N GLN A 76 -4.76 -8.11 -7.49
CA GLN A 76 -3.62 -8.77 -8.14
C GLN A 76 -3.12 -9.97 -7.34
N LEU A 77 -3.05 -9.87 -6.01
CA LEU A 77 -2.70 -10.99 -5.13
C LEU A 77 -3.68 -12.15 -5.28
N ARG A 78 -4.98 -11.87 -5.20
CA ARG A 78 -6.02 -12.90 -5.38
C ARG A 78 -5.94 -13.56 -6.74
N LYS A 79 -5.77 -12.77 -7.80
CA LYS A 79 -5.56 -13.29 -9.15
C LYS A 79 -4.32 -14.19 -9.24
N ALA A 80 -3.22 -13.85 -8.56
CA ALA A 80 -2.02 -14.68 -8.56
C ALA A 80 -2.20 -16.01 -7.80
N LEU A 81 -3.00 -16.00 -6.73
CA LEU A 81 -3.39 -17.21 -5.99
C LEU A 81 -4.30 -18.11 -6.85
N ASP A 82 -5.29 -17.52 -7.53
CA ASP A 82 -6.23 -18.26 -8.38
C ASP A 82 -5.55 -18.89 -9.62
N ASN A 83 -4.58 -18.20 -10.23
CA ASN A 83 -3.84 -18.72 -11.40
C ASN A 83 -2.73 -19.73 -11.02
N GLY A 84 -2.53 -20.02 -9.73
CA GLY A 84 -1.59 -21.02 -9.24
C GLY A 84 -2.21 -22.38 -8.91
N SER A 85 -3.52 -22.56 -9.15
CA SER A 85 -4.24 -23.84 -8.97
C SER A 85 -4.22 -24.69 -10.24
#